data_AF-A0A7L2JZS7-F1
#
_entry.id   AF-A0A7L2JZS7-F1
#
_cell.length_a   1.000
_cell.length_b   1.000
_cell.length_c   1.000
_cell.angle_alpha   90.00
_cell.angle_beta   90.00
_cell.angle_gamma   90.00
#
_symmetry.space_group_name_H-M   'P 1'
#
loop_
_entity.id
_entity.type
_entity.pdbx_description
1 polymer ?
#
loop_
_entity_poly.entity_id
_entity_poly.type
_entity_poly.pdbx_seq_one_letter_code
_entity_poly.pdbx_strand_id
1 'polypeptide(L)'
;VPTRVPRALAALEAALALEEEESDVATLVLVEHQMDTRRKQKLLLSQLRVLKLLLGVIENPGLPLAPTNLREAAAQARQRWRELKVKYGEALGVLGEAVPPALAQLQRGQQLLQRGRTALGTRLQQQEELKVKVRKATERRDQLLRRVQERRLQRLHRQEVLQGLRETAARVEASCQLYQALAGVQVLPPSPGTPELELELGPPPGSSYSLPPLHLCLTPSGGVRLQVRGLG
;
A
#
# COMPACT_ATOMS: atom_id res chain seq x y z
N VAL A 1 -15.85 4.43 7.97
CA VAL A 1 -15.69 4.65 9.43
C VAL A 1 -14.20 4.68 9.79
N PRO A 2 -13.50 5.84 9.78
CA PRO A 2 -12.11 5.89 10.25
C PRO A 2 -11.80 7.17 11.06
N THR A 3 -12.52 7.46 12.15
CA THR A 3 -12.27 8.64 13.01
C THR A 3 -12.09 8.30 14.49
N ARG A 4 -12.18 7.02 14.87
CA ARG A 4 -12.13 6.61 16.28
C ARG A 4 -10.72 6.46 16.85
N VAL A 5 -9.73 6.14 16.01
CA VAL A 5 -8.34 5.91 16.44
C VAL A 5 -7.65 7.17 16.97
N PRO A 6 -7.73 8.37 16.33
CA PRO A 6 -7.08 9.56 16.87
C PRO A 6 -7.74 10.06 18.16
N ARG A 7 -9.05 9.86 18.31
CA ARG A 7 -9.79 10.21 19.53
C ARG A 7 -9.44 9.28 20.70
N ALA A 8 -9.21 8.00 20.44
CA ALA A 8 -8.81 7.03 21.46
C ALA A 8 -7.37 7.28 21.94
N LEU A 9 -6.45 7.69 21.05
CA LEU A 9 -5.08 8.05 21.41
C LEU A 9 -5.03 9.35 22.24
N ALA A 10 -5.78 10.38 21.83
CA ALA A 10 -5.89 11.62 22.60
C ALA A 10 -6.53 11.40 23.99
N ALA A 11 -7.49 10.48 24.10
CA ALA A 11 -8.09 10.11 25.38
C ALA A 11 -7.13 9.32 26.28
N LEU A 12 -6.25 8.50 25.70
CA LEU A 12 -5.20 7.77 26.43
C LEU A 12 -4.08 8.70 26.92
N GLU A 13 -3.66 9.66 26.11
CA GLU A 13 -2.70 10.69 26.51
C GLU A 13 -3.28 11.60 27.63
N ALA A 14 -4.56 11.96 27.54
CA ALA A 14 -5.24 12.72 28.60
C ALA A 14 -5.41 11.91 29.90
N ALA A 15 -5.65 10.60 29.80
CA ALA A 15 -5.74 9.72 30.98
C ALA A 15 -4.38 9.54 31.67
N LEU A 16 -3.30 9.42 30.91
CA LEU A 16 -1.93 9.32 31.44
C LEU A 16 -1.47 10.63 32.09
N ALA A 17 -1.89 11.80 31.58
CA ALA A 17 -1.60 13.09 32.19
C ALA A 17 -2.34 13.31 33.53
N LEU A 18 -3.56 12.77 33.67
CA LEU A 18 -4.32 12.77 34.92
C LEU A 18 -3.69 11.85 35.98
N GLU A 19 -3.14 10.71 35.58
CA GLU A 19 -2.43 9.79 36.49
C GLU A 19 -1.13 10.39 37.05
N GLU A 20 -0.43 11.25 36.31
CA GLU A 20 0.78 11.93 36.82
C GLU A 20 0.45 12.98 37.91
N GLU A 21 -0.60 13.80 37.72
CA GLU A 21 -1.05 14.77 38.74
C GLU A 21 -1.71 14.08 39.96
N GLU A 22 -2.51 13.04 39.74
CA GLU A 22 -3.11 12.24 40.82
C GLU A 22 -2.07 11.41 41.57
N SER A 23 -0.99 10.97 40.90
CA SER A 23 0.15 10.29 41.53
C SER A 23 0.87 11.22 42.52
N ASP A 24 1.10 12.47 42.15
CA ASP A 24 1.76 13.44 43.03
C ASP A 24 0.88 13.79 44.25
N VAL A 25 -0.43 13.92 44.07
CA VAL A 25 -1.38 14.13 45.18
C VAL A 25 -1.51 12.88 46.06
N ALA A 26 -1.58 11.69 45.46
CA ALA A 26 -1.65 10.42 46.19
C ALA A 26 -0.36 10.14 46.98
N THR A 27 0.82 10.45 46.41
CA THR A 27 2.09 10.31 47.13
C THR A 27 2.19 11.26 48.31
N LEU A 28 1.73 12.51 48.19
CA LEU A 28 1.68 13.46 49.31
C LEU A 28 0.75 12.99 50.44
N VAL A 29 -0.46 12.52 50.11
CA VAL A 29 -1.42 11.99 51.10
C VAL A 29 -0.88 10.75 51.79
N LEU A 30 -0.20 9.87 51.06
CA LEU A 30 0.47 8.69 51.64
C LEU A 30 1.61 9.08 52.58
N VAL A 31 2.40 10.10 52.22
CA VAL A 31 3.46 10.63 53.10
C VAL A 31 2.87 11.20 54.38
N GLU A 32 1.80 11.99 54.29
CA GLU A 32 1.12 12.57 55.46
C GLU A 32 0.54 11.49 56.37
N HIS A 33 -0.16 10.50 55.79
CA HIS A 33 -0.67 9.35 56.53
C HIS A 33 0.43 8.54 57.23
N GLN A 34 1.58 8.33 56.57
CA GLN A 34 2.75 7.68 57.17
C GLN A 34 3.34 8.51 58.33
N MET A 35 3.33 9.83 58.23
CA MET A 35 3.79 10.70 59.33
C MET A 35 2.85 10.61 60.53
N ASP A 36 1.54 10.62 60.32
CA ASP A 36 0.55 10.57 61.38
C ASP A 36 0.50 9.21 62.08
N THR A 37 0.60 8.11 61.32
CA THR A 37 0.72 6.77 61.91
C THR A 37 1.98 6.64 62.76
N ARG A 38 3.13 7.16 62.29
CA ARG A 38 4.37 7.21 63.10
C ARG A 38 4.22 8.05 64.37
N ARG A 39 3.52 9.19 64.31
CA ARG A 39 3.24 10.03 65.49
C ARG A 39 2.38 9.29 66.50
N LYS A 40 1.28 8.67 66.06
CA LYS A 40 0.38 7.87 66.90
C LYS A 40 1.11 6.69 67.55
N GLN A 41 1.92 5.96 66.77
CA GLN A 41 2.75 4.87 67.30
C GLN A 41 3.75 5.35 68.36
N LYS A 42 4.44 6.47 68.13
CA LYS A 42 5.35 7.06 69.13
C LYS A 42 4.63 7.44 70.41
N LEU A 43 3.43 8.04 70.32
CA LEU A 43 2.63 8.40 71.48
C LEU A 43 2.22 7.15 72.27
N LEU A 44 1.64 6.14 71.61
CA LEU A 44 1.25 4.89 72.27
C LEU A 44 2.43 4.19 72.94
N LEU A 45 3.57 4.08 72.26
CA LEU A 45 4.78 3.49 72.84
C LEU A 45 5.31 4.30 74.02
N SER A 46 5.18 5.64 73.99
CA SER A 46 5.56 6.49 75.13
C SER A 46 4.65 6.26 76.34
N GLN A 47 3.34 6.16 76.12
CA GLN A 47 2.34 5.89 77.16
C GLN A 47 2.55 4.50 77.77
N LEU A 48 2.78 3.47 76.94
CA LEU A 48 3.09 2.12 77.42
C LEU A 48 4.38 2.07 78.25
N ARG A 49 5.41 2.84 77.88
CA ARG A 49 6.64 2.95 78.68
C ARG A 49 6.38 3.57 80.05
N VAL A 50 5.58 4.64 80.12
CA VAL A 50 5.21 5.27 81.40
C VAL A 50 4.41 4.31 82.28
N LEU A 51 3.41 3.61 81.71
CA LEU A 51 2.64 2.61 82.45
C LEU A 51 3.53 1.46 82.96
N LYS A 52 4.45 0.97 82.12
CA LYS A 52 5.41 -0.07 82.53
C LYS A 52 6.33 0.40 83.67
N LEU A 53 6.76 1.66 83.66
CA LEU A 53 7.55 2.25 84.75
C LEU A 53 6.73 2.34 86.04
N LEU A 54 5.51 2.87 85.97
CA LEU A 54 4.62 2.98 87.13
C LEU A 54 4.30 1.61 87.74
N LEU A 55 4.01 0.62 86.89
CA LEU A 55 3.78 -0.76 87.33
C LEU A 55 5.03 -1.33 88.03
N GLY A 56 6.23 -1.12 87.47
CA GLY A 56 7.48 -1.59 88.08
C GLY A 56 7.78 -0.96 89.45
N VAL A 57 7.37 0.30 89.67
CA VAL A 57 7.49 0.98 90.98
C VAL A 57 6.55 0.37 92.01
N ILE A 58 5.33 0.03 91.60
CA ILE A 58 4.33 -0.61 92.47
C ILE A 58 4.75 -2.04 92.82
N GLU A 59 5.29 -2.79 91.85
CA GLU A 59 5.72 -4.18 92.03
C GLU A 59 7.02 -4.30 92.85
N ASN A 60 7.95 -3.34 92.75
CA ASN A 60 9.26 -3.40 93.40
C ASN A 60 9.72 -2.01 93.91
N PRO A 61 9.23 -1.53 95.07
CA PRO A 61 9.47 -0.15 95.54
C PRO A 61 10.91 0.18 95.98
N GLY A 62 11.85 -0.77 95.87
CA GLY A 62 13.26 -0.60 96.29
C GLY A 62 14.32 -0.85 95.21
N LEU A 63 13.92 -1.21 93.98
CA LEU A 63 14.87 -1.47 92.89
C LEU A 63 15.18 -0.17 92.13
N PRO A 64 16.45 0.16 91.81
CA PRO A 64 16.75 1.34 90.99
C PRO A 64 16.04 1.28 89.63
N LEU A 65 15.22 2.28 89.34
CA LEU A 65 14.34 2.35 88.16
C LEU A 65 15.06 2.31 86.80
N ALA A 66 16.38 2.45 86.74
CA ALA A 66 17.15 2.52 85.51
C ALA A 66 18.36 1.57 85.53
N PRO A 67 18.49 0.66 84.53
CA PRO A 67 19.73 -0.05 84.28
C PRO A 67 20.87 0.95 84.04
N THR A 68 21.99 0.76 84.73
CA THR A 68 23.18 1.63 84.69
C THR A 68 23.77 1.81 83.30
N ASN A 69 23.51 0.87 82.38
CA ASN A 69 24.01 0.83 81.01
C ASN A 69 23.04 1.41 79.94
N LEU A 70 21.82 1.83 80.29
CA LEU A 70 20.87 2.38 79.30
C LEU A 70 21.37 3.65 78.61
N ARG A 71 22.09 4.50 79.35
CA ARG A 71 22.60 5.77 78.83
C ARG A 71 23.66 5.54 77.75
N GLU A 72 24.53 4.56 77.97
CA GLU A 72 25.56 4.14 77.02
C GLU A 72 24.96 3.47 75.78
N ALA A 73 24.01 2.54 75.98
CA ALA A 73 23.30 1.90 74.87
C ALA A 73 22.53 2.92 74.00
N ALA A 74 21.90 3.92 74.61
CA ALA A 74 21.23 5.00 73.91
C ALA A 74 22.23 5.90 73.14
N ALA A 75 23.41 6.16 73.71
CA ALA A 75 24.47 6.91 73.03
C ALA A 75 24.99 6.15 71.80
N GLN A 76 25.27 4.85 71.93
CA GLN A 76 25.71 3.99 70.83
C GLN A 76 24.66 3.89 69.72
N ALA A 77 23.38 3.72 70.07
CA ALA A 77 22.29 3.68 69.09
C ALA A 77 22.15 5.00 68.33
N ARG A 78 22.28 6.14 69.02
CA ARG A 78 22.28 7.47 68.38
C ARG A 78 23.45 7.65 67.43
N GLN A 79 24.64 7.15 67.80
CA GLN A 79 25.82 7.21 66.96
C GLN A 79 25.64 6.37 65.69
N ARG A 80 25.20 5.10 65.83
CA ARG A 80 24.89 4.23 64.69
C ARG A 80 23.83 4.83 63.77
N TRP A 81 22.79 5.46 64.33
CA TRP A 81 21.78 6.16 63.54
C TRP A 81 22.34 7.34 62.75
N ARG A 82 23.27 8.11 63.34
CA ARG A 82 23.94 9.22 62.63
C ARG A 82 24.79 8.69 61.47
N GLU A 83 25.59 7.66 61.71
CA GLU A 83 26.40 7.01 60.67
C GLU A 83 25.52 6.47 59.53
N LEU A 84 24.41 5.81 59.86
CA LEU A 84 23.46 5.30 58.87
C LEU A 84 22.85 6.44 58.05
N LYS A 85 22.48 7.55 58.70
CA LYS A 85 21.88 8.70 58.03
C LYS A 85 22.85 9.35 57.04
N VAL A 86 24.14 9.43 57.40
CA VAL A 86 25.19 9.94 56.51
C VAL A 86 25.35 9.02 55.30
N LYS A 87 25.54 7.71 55.52
CA LYS A 87 25.67 6.72 54.42
C LYS A 87 24.47 6.71 53.48
N TYR A 88 23.26 6.82 54.03
CA TYR A 88 22.04 6.89 53.22
C TYR A 88 21.97 8.19 52.41
N GLY A 89 22.36 9.32 53.01
CA GLY A 89 22.45 10.60 52.31
C GLY A 89 23.46 10.57 51.15
N GLU A 90 24.64 9.98 51.37
CA GLU A 90 25.65 9.77 50.32
C GLU A 90 25.13 8.88 49.19
N ALA A 91 24.47 7.76 49.51
CA ALA A 91 23.88 6.86 48.52
C ALA A 91 22.80 7.55 47.68
N LEU A 92 21.97 8.39 48.31
CA LEU A 92 20.99 9.20 47.58
C LEU A 92 21.64 10.27 46.71
N GLY A 93 22.75 10.87 47.15
CA GLY A 93 23.52 11.81 46.34
C GLY A 93 24.06 11.15 45.07
N VAL A 94 24.70 9.99 45.21
CA VAL A 94 25.21 9.19 44.06
C VAL A 94 24.08 8.82 43.11
N LEU A 95 22.93 8.39 43.63
CA LEU A 95 21.76 8.08 42.81
C LEU A 95 21.21 9.32 42.10
N GLY A 96 21.12 10.45 42.82
CA GLY A 96 20.67 11.72 42.28
C GLY A 96 21.54 12.25 41.15
N GLU A 97 22.85 11.97 41.17
CA GLU A 97 23.77 12.33 40.08
C GLU A 97 23.73 11.32 38.92
N ALA A 98 23.50 10.04 39.19
CA ALA A 98 23.49 8.98 38.17
C ALA A 98 22.18 8.89 37.38
N VAL A 99 21.04 9.24 37.97
CA VAL A 99 19.71 9.12 37.34
C VAL A 99 19.51 10.10 36.17
N PRO A 100 19.83 11.40 36.27
CA PRO A 100 19.65 12.35 35.17
C PRO A 100 20.38 11.96 33.87
N PRO A 101 21.67 11.57 33.87
CA PRO A 101 22.33 11.15 32.64
C PRO A 101 21.76 9.84 32.08
N ALA A 102 21.33 8.91 32.93
CA ALA A 102 20.67 7.68 32.48
C ALA A 102 19.33 7.96 31.77
N LEU A 103 18.52 8.87 32.31
CA LEU A 103 17.28 9.33 31.67
C LEU A 103 17.55 10.05 30.34
N ALA A 104 18.58 10.90 30.30
CA ALA A 104 18.97 11.57 29.06
C ALA A 104 19.41 10.56 27.97
N GLN A 105 20.13 9.51 28.34
CA GLN A 105 20.51 8.43 27.41
C GLN A 105 19.28 7.66 26.91
N LEU A 106 18.34 7.35 27.79
CA LEU A 106 17.09 6.68 27.43
C LEU A 106 16.28 7.52 26.43
N GLN A 107 16.12 8.82 26.68
CA GLN A 107 15.42 9.74 25.78
C GLN A 107 16.09 9.80 24.40
N ARG A 108 17.42 9.88 24.34
CA ARG A 108 18.16 9.82 23.06
C ARG A 108 17.91 8.51 22.33
N GLY A 109 17.93 7.39 23.05
CA GLY A 109 17.60 6.06 22.51
C GLY A 109 16.20 6.02 21.91
N GLN A 110 15.20 6.55 22.61
CA GLN A 110 13.83 6.65 22.11
C GLN A 110 13.73 7.52 20.85
N GLN A 111 14.39 8.68 20.81
CA GLN A 111 14.41 9.54 19.63
C GLN A 111 15.03 8.84 18.42
N LEU A 112 16.13 8.10 18.61
CA LEU A 112 16.75 7.30 17.55
C LEU A 112 15.82 6.19 17.06
N LEU A 113 15.13 5.49 17.97
CA LEU A 113 14.14 4.48 17.60
C LEU A 113 12.97 5.08 16.81
N GLN A 114 12.46 6.24 17.22
CA GLN A 114 11.40 6.93 16.49
C GLN A 114 11.84 7.32 15.08
N ARG A 115 13.05 7.89 14.92
CA ARG A 115 13.64 8.20 13.61
C ARG A 115 13.82 6.95 12.75
N GLY A 116 14.25 5.84 13.36
CA GLY A 116 14.37 4.55 12.69
C GLY A 116 13.02 4.05 12.17
N ARG A 117 11.96 4.15 12.99
CA ARG A 117 10.60 3.75 12.61
C ARG A 117 10.05 4.59 11.44
N THR A 118 10.25 5.91 11.46
CA THR A 118 9.79 6.79 10.37
C THR A 118 10.58 6.53 9.07
N ALA A 119 11.90 6.34 9.16
CA ALA A 119 12.73 5.99 8.02
C ALA A 119 12.36 4.63 7.41
N LEU A 120 12.02 3.64 8.23
CA LEU A 120 11.53 2.35 7.75
C LEU A 120 10.14 2.47 7.10
N GLY A 121 9.22 3.23 7.72
CA GLY A 121 7.89 3.46 7.16
C GLY A 121 7.93 4.12 5.78
N THR A 122 8.75 5.15 5.62
CA THR A 122 8.94 5.83 4.31
C THR A 122 9.54 4.92 3.25
N ARG A 123 10.54 4.09 3.60
CA ARG A 123 11.10 3.09 2.67
C ARG A 123 10.07 2.04 2.24
N LEU A 124 9.23 1.56 3.15
CA LEU A 124 8.18 0.61 2.82
C LEU A 124 7.16 1.21 1.85
N GLN A 125 6.73 2.45 2.08
CA GLN A 125 5.84 3.18 1.17
C GLN A 125 6.48 3.33 -0.22
N GLN A 126 7.75 3.73 -0.30
CA GLN A 126 8.48 3.82 -1.57
C GLN A 126 8.52 2.47 -2.29
N GLN A 127 8.73 1.37 -1.56
CA GLN A 127 8.75 0.02 -2.13
C GLN A 127 7.39 -0.37 -2.70
N GLU A 128 6.30 -0.05 -2.01
CA GLU A 128 4.93 -0.30 -2.47
C GLU A 128 4.61 0.52 -3.72
N GLU A 129 4.97 1.81 -3.75
CA GLU A 129 4.81 2.66 -4.92
C GLU A 129 5.57 2.11 -6.14
N LEU A 130 6.81 1.67 -5.93
CA LEU A 130 7.62 1.05 -6.98
C LEU A 130 6.97 -0.24 -7.48
N LYS A 131 6.47 -1.11 -6.60
CA LYS A 131 5.74 -2.32 -6.98
C LYS A 131 4.50 -1.98 -7.83
N VAL A 132 3.73 -0.95 -7.45
CA VAL A 132 2.57 -0.49 -8.21
C VAL A 132 2.99 0.06 -9.58
N LYS A 133 4.06 0.86 -9.66
CA LYS A 133 4.58 1.40 -10.93
C LYS A 133 5.05 0.27 -11.85
N VAL A 134 5.75 -0.73 -11.32
CA VAL A 134 6.18 -1.91 -12.07
C VAL A 134 4.99 -2.69 -12.60
N ARG A 135 3.98 -2.98 -11.77
CA ARG A 135 2.75 -3.67 -12.20
C ARG A 135 2.03 -2.92 -13.33
N LYS A 136 1.86 -1.61 -13.18
CA LYS A 136 1.26 -0.76 -14.23
C LYS A 136 2.08 -0.77 -15.52
N ALA A 137 3.41 -0.75 -15.43
CA ALA A 137 4.29 -0.81 -16.59
C ALA A 137 4.19 -2.17 -17.31
N THR A 138 4.15 -3.27 -16.54
CA THR A 138 3.98 -4.62 -17.11
C THR A 138 2.62 -4.79 -17.77
N GLU A 139 1.54 -4.31 -17.15
CA GLU A 139 0.19 -4.34 -17.73
C GLU A 139 0.13 -3.56 -19.05
N ARG A 140 0.73 -2.36 -19.09
CA ARG A 140 0.81 -1.55 -20.33
C ARG A 140 1.57 -2.28 -21.43
N ARG A 141 2.71 -2.89 -21.09
CA ARG A 141 3.51 -3.67 -22.03
C ARG A 141 2.67 -4.82 -22.59
N ASP A 142 1.99 -5.57 -21.74
CA ASP A 142 1.22 -6.74 -22.16
C ASP A 142 -0.01 -6.34 -23.00
N GLN A 143 -0.66 -5.23 -22.67
CA GLN A 143 -1.73 -4.65 -23.50
C GLN A 143 -1.24 -4.25 -24.89
N LEU A 144 -0.07 -3.61 -24.98
CA LEU A 144 0.54 -3.26 -26.26
C LEU A 144 0.87 -4.51 -27.08
N LEU A 145 1.46 -5.54 -26.45
CA LEU A 145 1.75 -6.80 -27.10
C LEU A 145 0.49 -7.47 -27.65
N ARG A 146 -0.61 -7.51 -26.87
CA ARG A 146 -1.91 -8.02 -27.33
C ARG A 146 -2.43 -7.24 -28.54
N ARG A 147 -2.43 -5.91 -28.48
CA ARG A 147 -2.86 -5.06 -29.62
C ARG A 147 -2.03 -5.29 -30.88
N VAL A 148 -0.72 -5.48 -30.73
CA VAL A 148 0.17 -5.78 -31.86
C VAL A 148 -0.14 -7.15 -32.44
N GLN A 149 -0.36 -8.16 -31.59
CA GLN A 149 -0.75 -9.51 -32.02
C GLN A 149 -2.11 -9.50 -32.73
N GLU A 150 -3.12 -8.85 -32.16
CA GLU A 150 -4.45 -8.72 -32.78
C GLU A 150 -4.38 -8.04 -34.15
N ARG A 151 -3.62 -6.95 -34.27
CA ARG A 151 -3.41 -6.27 -35.55
C ARG A 151 -2.70 -7.16 -36.57
N ARG A 152 -1.74 -7.98 -36.12
CA ARG A 152 -1.05 -8.94 -36.99
C ARG A 152 -2.01 -10.01 -37.49
N LEU A 153 -2.85 -10.56 -36.62
CA LEU A 153 -3.88 -11.54 -36.99
C LEU A 153 -4.90 -10.94 -37.96
N GLN A 154 -5.37 -9.72 -37.72
CA GLN A 154 -6.29 -9.02 -38.63
C GLN A 154 -5.67 -8.79 -40.02
N ARG A 155 -4.37 -8.47 -40.09
CA ARG A 155 -3.68 -8.32 -41.38
C ARG A 155 -3.59 -9.64 -42.13
N LEU A 156 -3.27 -10.73 -41.44
CA LEU A 156 -3.24 -12.07 -42.03
C LEU A 156 -4.62 -12.47 -42.54
N HIS A 157 -5.66 -12.28 -41.73
CA HIS A 157 -7.03 -12.60 -42.14
C HIS A 157 -7.49 -11.78 -43.35
N ARG A 158 -7.15 -10.48 -43.41
CA ARG A 158 -7.43 -9.65 -44.60
C ARG A 158 -6.69 -10.16 -45.84
N GLN A 159 -5.44 -10.61 -45.70
CA GLN A 159 -4.69 -11.20 -46.81
C GLN A 159 -5.35 -12.49 -47.31
N GLU A 160 -5.77 -13.37 -46.40
CA GLU A 160 -6.50 -14.60 -46.75
C GLU A 160 -7.80 -14.30 -47.51
N VAL A 161 -8.59 -13.33 -47.04
CA VAL A 161 -9.83 -12.91 -47.73
C VAL A 161 -9.54 -12.34 -49.11
N LEU A 162 -8.54 -11.46 -49.23
CA LEU A 162 -8.15 -10.90 -50.54
C LEU A 162 -7.62 -11.98 -51.49
N GLN A 163 -6.89 -12.97 -50.98
CA GLN A 163 -6.41 -14.08 -51.77
C GLN A 163 -7.58 -14.95 -52.25
N GLY A 164 -8.53 -15.28 -51.36
CA GLY A 164 -9.74 -16.00 -51.74
C GLY A 164 -10.55 -15.27 -52.82
N LEU A 165 -10.69 -13.94 -52.71
CA LEU A 165 -11.35 -13.12 -53.75
C LEU A 165 -10.60 -13.11 -55.09
N ARG A 166 -9.26 -13.13 -55.08
CA ARG A 166 -8.46 -13.24 -56.29
C ARG A 166 -8.62 -14.61 -56.95
N GLU A 167 -8.64 -15.67 -56.15
CA GLU A 167 -8.85 -17.03 -56.64
C GLU A 167 -10.25 -17.21 -57.24
N THR A 168 -11.30 -16.64 -56.63
CA THR A 168 -12.64 -16.68 -57.20
C THR A 168 -12.75 -15.84 -58.46
N ALA A 169 -12.15 -14.64 -58.49
CA ALA A 169 -12.11 -13.80 -59.68
C ALA A 169 -11.38 -14.51 -60.84
N ALA A 170 -10.23 -15.13 -60.59
CA ALA A 170 -9.49 -15.90 -61.59
C ALA A 170 -10.29 -17.11 -62.09
N ARG A 171 -11.05 -17.80 -61.22
CA ARG A 171 -11.95 -18.89 -61.65
C ARG A 171 -13.08 -18.39 -62.53
N VAL A 172 -13.71 -17.26 -62.17
CA VAL A 172 -14.76 -16.65 -62.96
C VAL A 172 -14.21 -16.20 -64.32
N GLU A 173 -13.04 -15.55 -64.34
CA GLU A 173 -12.37 -15.12 -65.56
C GLU A 173 -12.03 -16.31 -66.47
N ALA A 174 -11.44 -17.38 -65.93
CA ALA A 174 -11.16 -18.60 -66.68
C ALA A 174 -12.46 -19.25 -67.22
N SER A 175 -13.53 -19.26 -66.44
CA SER A 175 -14.83 -19.76 -66.90
C SER A 175 -15.39 -18.91 -68.04
N CYS A 176 -15.29 -17.58 -67.95
CA CYS A 176 -15.69 -16.66 -69.01
C CYS A 176 -14.88 -16.90 -70.29
N GLN A 177 -13.55 -17.08 -70.19
CA GLN A 177 -12.69 -17.41 -71.34
C GLN A 177 -13.08 -18.72 -72.02
N LEU A 178 -13.46 -19.75 -71.24
CA LEU A 178 -13.95 -21.01 -71.80
C LEU A 178 -15.29 -20.82 -72.53
N TYR A 179 -16.24 -20.07 -71.95
CA TYR A 179 -17.50 -19.76 -72.61
C TYR A 179 -17.28 -18.95 -73.91
N GLN A 180 -16.37 -17.99 -73.89
CA GLN A 180 -15.95 -17.21 -75.05
C GLN A 180 -15.39 -18.10 -76.16
N ALA A 181 -14.47 -19.02 -75.83
CA ALA A 181 -13.90 -19.97 -76.77
C ALA A 181 -14.95 -20.92 -77.37
N LEU A 182 -15.91 -21.39 -76.57
CA LEU A 182 -17.00 -22.26 -77.03
C LEU A 182 -18.03 -21.52 -77.89
N ALA A 183 -18.33 -20.26 -77.58
CA ALA A 183 -19.28 -19.44 -78.33
C ALA A 183 -18.67 -18.76 -79.56
N GLY A 184 -17.34 -18.79 -79.70
CA GLY A 184 -16.61 -18.06 -80.73
C GLY A 184 -16.61 -16.54 -80.52
N VAL A 185 -16.91 -16.03 -79.32
CA VAL A 185 -17.00 -14.59 -79.03
C VAL A 185 -15.81 -14.17 -78.18
N GLN A 186 -15.01 -13.21 -78.61
CA GLN A 186 -13.93 -12.61 -77.82
C GLN A 186 -14.43 -11.34 -77.13
N VAL A 187 -14.20 -11.22 -75.82
CA VAL A 187 -14.51 -10.00 -75.05
C VAL A 187 -13.20 -9.28 -74.75
N LEU A 188 -13.03 -8.08 -75.28
CA LEU A 188 -11.83 -7.27 -75.06
C LEU A 188 -11.95 -6.49 -73.75
N PRO A 189 -10.86 -6.37 -72.96
CA PRO A 189 -10.88 -5.57 -71.74
C PRO A 189 -11.13 -4.09 -72.07
N PRO A 190 -11.87 -3.36 -71.21
CA PRO A 190 -12.16 -1.96 -71.45
C PRO A 190 -10.88 -1.11 -71.48
N SER A 191 -10.78 -0.21 -72.45
CA SER A 191 -9.65 0.71 -72.60
C SER A 191 -9.62 1.73 -71.45
N PRO A 192 -8.45 2.12 -70.91
CA PRO A 192 -8.38 3.03 -69.78
C PRO A 192 -8.93 4.42 -70.15
N GLY A 193 -10.16 4.72 -69.71
CA GLY A 193 -10.81 6.02 -69.92
C GLY A 193 -12.28 5.95 -70.32
N THR A 194 -12.78 4.79 -70.79
CA THR A 194 -14.19 4.59 -71.15
C THR A 194 -14.68 3.22 -70.66
N PRO A 195 -15.79 3.12 -69.90
CA PRO A 195 -16.37 1.85 -69.47
C PRO A 195 -17.18 1.20 -70.59
N GLU A 196 -16.60 1.12 -71.79
CA GLU A 196 -17.21 0.50 -72.97
C GLU A 196 -16.64 -0.90 -73.14
N LEU A 197 -17.53 -1.89 -73.24
CA LEU A 197 -17.15 -3.30 -73.41
C LEU A 197 -17.30 -3.64 -74.89
N GLU A 198 -16.20 -4.01 -75.55
CA GLU A 198 -16.22 -4.40 -76.96
C GLU A 198 -16.31 -5.93 -77.09
N LEU A 199 -17.30 -6.41 -77.85
CA LEU A 199 -17.51 -7.82 -78.15
C LEU A 199 -17.20 -8.08 -79.63
N GLU A 200 -16.22 -8.94 -79.90
CA GLU A 200 -15.94 -9.44 -81.24
C GLU A 200 -16.53 -10.85 -81.42
N LEU A 201 -17.45 -11.02 -82.36
CA LEU A 201 -17.97 -12.32 -82.75
C LEU A 201 -17.06 -12.95 -83.81
N GLY A 202 -16.33 -13.98 -83.42
CA GLY A 202 -15.58 -14.84 -84.32
C GLY A 202 -16.51 -15.67 -85.22
N PRO A 203 -16.02 -16.11 -86.38
CA PRO A 203 -16.84 -16.85 -87.33
C PRO A 203 -17.21 -18.23 -86.76
N PRO A 204 -18.45 -18.70 -86.98
CA PRO A 204 -18.85 -20.04 -86.56
C PRO A 204 -17.99 -21.10 -87.27
N PRO A 205 -17.71 -22.26 -86.63
CA PRO A 205 -16.88 -23.30 -87.22
C PRO A 205 -17.48 -23.76 -88.56
N GLY A 206 -16.84 -23.41 -89.68
CA GLY A 206 -17.24 -23.78 -91.04
C GLY A 206 -17.66 -22.63 -91.97
N SER A 207 -17.61 -21.34 -91.55
CA SER A 207 -17.92 -20.21 -92.44
C SER A 207 -16.81 -19.14 -92.46
N SER A 208 -16.62 -18.49 -93.62
CA SER A 208 -15.59 -17.46 -93.84
C SER A 208 -16.08 -16.02 -93.62
N TYR A 209 -17.26 -15.83 -93.04
CA TYR A 209 -17.87 -14.50 -92.85
C TYR A 209 -17.67 -14.03 -91.40
N SER A 210 -16.89 -12.95 -91.23
CA SER A 210 -16.74 -12.25 -89.95
C SER A 210 -17.95 -11.33 -89.72
N LEU A 211 -18.61 -11.46 -88.56
CA LEU A 211 -19.67 -10.54 -88.15
C LEU A 211 -19.06 -9.22 -87.63
N PRO A 212 -19.76 -8.08 -87.77
CA PRO A 212 -19.27 -6.79 -87.27
C PRO A 212 -19.20 -6.79 -85.73
N PRO A 213 -18.21 -6.09 -85.14
CA PRO A 213 -18.06 -5.98 -83.69
C PRO A 213 -19.29 -5.32 -83.06
N LEU A 214 -19.73 -5.86 -81.92
CA LEU A 214 -20.83 -5.32 -81.13
C LEU A 214 -20.26 -4.51 -79.97
N HIS A 215 -20.62 -3.24 -79.86
CA HIS A 215 -20.23 -2.40 -78.73
C HIS A 215 -21.35 -2.41 -77.67
N LEU A 216 -21.00 -2.75 -76.44
CA LEU A 216 -21.91 -2.68 -75.30
C LEU A 216 -21.49 -1.50 -74.40
N CYS A 217 -22.37 -0.53 -74.27
CA CYS A 217 -22.19 0.58 -73.34
C CYS A 217 -23.01 0.31 -72.07
N LEU A 218 -22.36 0.30 -70.91
CA LEU A 218 -23.03 0.26 -69.61
C LEU A 218 -23.46 1.67 -69.19
N THR A 219 -24.74 1.86 -68.94
CA THR A 219 -25.26 3.14 -68.45
C THR A 219 -25.02 3.27 -66.94
N PRO A 220 -24.87 4.49 -66.40
CA PRO A 220 -24.69 4.71 -64.95
C PRO A 220 -25.88 4.23 -64.09
N SER A 221 -27.03 3.93 -64.70
CA SER A 221 -28.20 3.30 -64.08
C SER A 221 -28.14 1.77 -64.02
N GLY A 222 -27.06 1.14 -64.49
CA GLY A 222 -26.91 -0.33 -64.55
C GLY A 222 -27.60 -0.99 -65.76
N GLY A 223 -28.09 -0.21 -66.73
CA GLY A 223 -28.64 -0.73 -67.98
C GLY A 223 -27.54 -1.03 -69.01
N VAL A 224 -27.75 -2.01 -69.88
CA VAL A 224 -26.84 -2.33 -70.99
C VAL A 224 -27.45 -1.82 -72.29
N ARG A 225 -26.77 -0.92 -73.00
CA ARG A 225 -27.18 -0.43 -74.33
C ARG A 225 -26.27 -1.03 -75.39
N LEU A 226 -26.87 -1.70 -76.36
CA LEU A 226 -26.18 -2.39 -77.45
C LEU A 226 -26.11 -1.45 -78.67
N GLN A 227 -24.90 -1.15 -79.14
CA GLN A 227 -24.65 -0.40 -80.36
C GLN A 227 -23.98 -1.32 -81.38
N VAL A 228 -24.69 -1.63 -82.46
CA VAL A 228 -24.14 -2.36 -83.61
C VAL A 228 -23.60 -1.34 -84.59
N ARG A 229 -22.27 -1.32 -84.81
CA ARG A 229 -21.69 -0.43 -85.81
C ARG A 229 -21.72 -1.13 -87.18
N GLY A 230 -22.69 -0.75 -88.00
CA GLY A 230 -22.69 -1.00 -89.44
C GLY A 230 -23.78 -1.94 -89.95
N LEU A 231 -24.81 -1.34 -90.54
CA LEU A 231 -25.32 -1.68 -91.87
C LEU A 231 -25.76 -0.35 -92.49
N GLY A 232 -24.86 0.25 -93.28
CA GLY A 232 -25.17 1.31 -94.24
C GLY A 232 -25.14 0.72 -95.63
#